data_AF-A0A0K8R7Q6-F1
#
_entry.id   AF-A0A0K8R7Q6-F1
#
_cell.length_a   1.000
_cell.length_b   1.000
_cell.length_c   1.000
_cell.angle_alpha   90.00
_cell.angle_beta   90.00
_cell.angle_gamma   90.00
#
_symmetry.space_group_name_H-M   'P 1'
#
loop_
_entity.id
_entity.type
_entity.pdbx_description
1 polymer ?
#
loop_
_entity_poly.entity_id
_entity_poly.type
_entity_poly.pdbx_seq_one_letter_code
_entity_poly.pdbx_strand_id
1 'polypeptide(L)'
;MGLFGKTPERSPKEQVREWTSKLRKEGYQLDRQIRAIQRQEEGVKKSLKEAAKKNEKDVCLILAKEVIRARKAINRIHASKAQLNSVVMSMNHQLATLRLAGSLQRSTEVMKSMQQLIKIPEVAQTMRDLSKEMMRAGIIEEMLEDTMEGLDDQEELEEEAQEEVDKVLWELTAGTLGKAPTAVTESLPSEDVEVAGPSTSLAEDEDDDVSKMQERLQALRS
;
A
#
# COMPACT_ATOMS: atom_id res chain seq x y z
N MET A 1 -47.31 16.47 -18.10
CA MET A 1 -47.65 15.44 -17.09
C MET A 1 -48.72 14.55 -17.69
N GLY A 2 -48.48 13.23 -17.77
CA GLY A 2 -49.38 12.26 -18.42
C GLY A 2 -50.44 11.72 -17.48
N LEU A 3 -51.60 11.38 -18.06
CA LEU A 3 -52.90 11.12 -17.43
C LEU A 3 -53.07 9.75 -16.75
N PHE A 4 -52.00 9.08 -16.33
CA PHE A 4 -52.04 7.84 -15.54
C PHE A 4 -50.95 7.88 -14.49
N GLY A 5 -51.36 7.78 -13.21
CA GLY A 5 -50.55 8.02 -12.01
C GLY A 5 -49.41 7.03 -11.73
N LYS A 6 -48.50 6.84 -12.67
CA LYS A 6 -47.13 6.40 -12.40
C LYS A 6 -46.23 7.60 -12.68
N THR A 7 -45.53 8.10 -11.67
CA THR A 7 -44.32 8.91 -11.90
C THR A 7 -43.51 8.19 -12.98
N PRO A 8 -43.08 8.86 -14.07
CA PRO A 8 -42.31 8.18 -15.09
C PRO A 8 -41.10 7.55 -14.39
N GLU A 9 -41.02 6.22 -14.41
CA GLU A 9 -39.78 5.54 -14.03
C GLU A 9 -38.67 6.21 -14.82
N ARG A 10 -37.62 6.66 -14.11
CA ARG A 10 -36.50 7.39 -14.73
C ARG A 10 -36.05 6.61 -15.96
N SER A 11 -35.89 7.28 -17.09
CA SER A 11 -35.50 6.58 -18.32
C SER A 11 -34.14 5.88 -18.11
N PRO A 12 -33.87 4.72 -18.74
CA PRO A 12 -32.58 4.04 -18.60
C PRO A 12 -31.38 4.95 -18.88
N LYS A 13 -31.55 5.89 -19.82
CA LYS A 13 -30.55 6.92 -20.14
C LYS A 13 -30.31 7.89 -18.99
N GLU A 14 -31.36 8.33 -18.28
CA GLU A 14 -31.23 9.19 -17.11
C GLU A 14 -30.60 8.44 -15.94
N GLN A 15 -30.97 7.18 -15.72
CA GLN A 15 -30.38 6.33 -14.69
C GLN A 15 -28.87 6.17 -14.89
N VAL A 16 -28.43 5.81 -16.10
CA VAL A 16 -26.99 5.66 -16.40
C VAL A 16 -26.23 6.98 -16.24
N ARG A 17 -26.82 8.12 -16.63
CA ARG A 17 -26.20 9.44 -16.41
C ARG A 17 -26.06 9.77 -14.93
N GLU A 18 -27.09 9.45 -14.13
CA GLU A 18 -27.07 9.65 -12.69
C GLU A 18 -25.99 8.79 -12.02
N TRP A 19 -25.92 7.49 -12.35
CA TRP A 19 -24.87 6.60 -11.84
C TRP A 19 -23.48 7.09 -12.24
N THR A 20 -23.29 7.47 -13.50
CA THR A 20 -22.02 8.04 -13.97
C THR A 20 -21.63 9.29 -13.17
N SER A 21 -22.60 10.16 -12.85
CA SER A 21 -22.35 11.35 -12.03
C SER A 21 -22.00 11.00 -10.58
N LYS A 22 -22.70 10.05 -9.98
CA LYS A 22 -22.41 9.56 -8.61
C LYS A 22 -20.99 8.96 -8.56
N LEU A 23 -20.64 8.06 -9.49
CA LEU A 23 -19.32 7.43 -9.58
C LEU A 23 -18.19 8.46 -9.73
N ARG A 24 -18.38 9.49 -10.57
CA ARG A 24 -17.39 10.58 -10.72
C ARG A 24 -17.21 11.38 -9.44
N LYS A 25 -18.31 11.66 -8.72
CA LYS A 25 -18.26 12.36 -7.43
C LYS A 25 -17.44 11.57 -6.42
N GLU A 26 -17.65 10.25 -6.32
CA GLU A 26 -16.83 9.37 -5.48
C GLU A 26 -15.36 9.37 -5.90
N GLY A 27 -15.08 9.34 -7.22
CA GLY A 27 -13.72 9.50 -7.74
C GLY A 27 -13.01 10.78 -7.25
N TYR A 28 -13.72 11.91 -7.19
CA TYR A 28 -13.16 13.15 -6.64
C TYR A 28 -12.96 13.12 -5.12
N GLN A 29 -13.79 12.36 -4.38
CA GLN A 29 -13.60 12.17 -2.94
C GLN A 29 -12.31 11.37 -2.67
N LEU A 30 -12.06 10.32 -3.44
CA LEU A 30 -10.81 9.57 -3.39
C LEU A 30 -9.59 10.45 -3.72
N ASP A 31 -9.69 11.34 -4.72
CA ASP A 31 -8.62 12.29 -5.03
C ASP A 31 -8.32 13.26 -3.87
N ARG A 32 -9.37 13.68 -3.15
CA ARG A 32 -9.20 14.52 -1.97
C ARG A 32 -8.50 13.77 -0.84
N GLN A 33 -8.80 12.47 -0.67
CA GLN A 33 -8.15 11.62 0.32
C GLN A 33 -6.67 11.37 -0.01
N ILE A 34 -6.35 11.07 -1.27
CA ILE A 34 -4.94 10.95 -1.72
C ILE A 34 -4.16 12.21 -1.33
N ARG A 35 -4.69 13.40 -1.64
CA ARG A 35 -4.05 14.67 -1.29
C ARG A 35 -3.95 14.91 0.22
N ALA A 36 -4.91 14.42 1.00
CA ALA A 36 -4.86 14.52 2.46
C ALA A 36 -3.73 13.65 3.02
N ILE A 37 -3.65 12.39 2.60
CA ILE A 37 -2.61 11.45 3.04
C ILE A 37 -1.23 11.93 2.60
N GLN A 38 -1.07 12.40 1.36
CA GLN A 38 0.20 12.95 0.87
C GLN A 38 0.72 14.13 1.71
N ARG A 39 -0.17 15.04 2.13
CA ARG A 39 0.22 16.15 3.01
C ARG A 39 0.63 15.67 4.40
N GLN A 40 -0.03 14.65 4.93
CA GLN A 40 0.36 14.04 6.21
C GLN A 40 1.71 13.34 6.07
N GLU A 41 1.92 12.58 4.99
CA GLU A 41 3.20 11.92 4.66
C GLU A 41 4.35 12.95 4.56
N GLU A 42 4.12 14.11 3.93
CA GLU A 42 5.10 15.19 3.87
C GLU A 42 5.47 15.74 5.27
N GLY A 43 4.49 15.83 6.17
CA GLY A 43 4.73 16.19 7.57
C GLY A 43 5.60 15.15 8.28
N VAL A 44 5.24 13.86 8.17
CA VAL A 44 6.00 12.73 8.73
C VAL A 44 7.42 12.69 8.19
N LYS A 45 7.63 12.92 6.88
CA LYS A 45 8.97 13.01 6.27
C LYS A 45 9.82 14.12 6.87
N LYS A 46 9.24 15.28 7.21
CA LYS A 46 9.97 16.37 7.87
C LYS A 46 10.38 15.97 9.29
N SER A 47 9.43 15.43 10.06
CA SER A 47 9.70 14.94 11.42
C SER A 47 10.75 13.83 11.44
N LEU A 48 10.73 12.92 10.46
CA LEU A 48 11.74 11.85 10.33
C LEU A 48 13.13 12.42 10.09
N LYS A 49 13.27 13.43 9.23
CA LYS A 49 14.56 14.11 9.00
C LYS A 49 15.06 14.86 10.23
N GLU A 50 14.16 15.45 11.02
CA GLU A 50 14.50 16.12 12.27
C GLU A 50 14.94 15.12 13.35
N ALA A 51 14.23 14.00 13.51
CA ALA A 51 14.61 12.92 14.42
C ALA A 51 15.95 12.28 14.02
N ALA A 52 16.20 12.12 12.71
CA ALA A 52 17.47 11.61 12.20
C ALA A 52 18.65 12.51 12.57
N LYS A 53 18.49 13.83 12.52
CA LYS A 53 19.53 14.80 12.95
C LYS A 53 19.81 14.72 14.46
N LYS A 54 18.82 14.34 15.26
CA LYS A 54 18.95 14.13 16.72
C LYS A 54 19.45 12.73 17.07
N ASN A 55 19.67 11.87 16.08
CA ASN A 55 20.11 10.49 16.23
C ASN A 55 19.13 9.61 17.04
N GLU A 56 17.83 9.95 16.98
CA GLU A 56 16.75 9.20 17.64
C GLU A 56 16.31 8.02 16.76
N LYS A 57 17.05 6.90 16.81
CA LYS A 57 16.85 5.74 15.93
C LYS A 57 15.45 5.11 16.03
N ASP A 58 14.95 4.91 17.24
CA ASP A 58 13.63 4.28 17.47
C ASP A 58 12.48 5.13 16.90
N VAL A 59 12.58 6.45 17.05
CA VAL A 59 11.62 7.41 16.50
C VAL A 59 11.66 7.38 14.97
N CYS A 60 12.86 7.31 14.39
CA CYS A 60 13.02 7.20 12.94
C CYS A 60 12.37 5.91 12.39
N LEU A 61 12.53 4.78 13.09
CA LEU A 61 11.91 3.50 12.71
C LEU A 61 10.38 3.62 12.69
N ILE A 62 9.78 4.17 13.74
CA ILE A 62 8.32 4.34 13.82
C ILE A 62 7.80 5.26 12.71
N LEU A 63 8.48 6.39 12.47
CA LEU A 63 8.09 7.34 11.43
C LEU A 63 8.28 6.77 10.01
N ALA A 64 9.31 5.94 9.80
CA ALA A 64 9.54 5.27 8.52
C ALA A 64 8.38 4.29 8.22
N LYS A 65 7.96 3.53 9.23
CA LYS A 65 6.80 2.64 9.09
C LYS A 65 5.53 3.40 8.71
N GLU A 66 5.31 4.55 9.33
CA GLU A 66 4.15 5.40 9.01
C GLU A 66 4.20 5.94 7.56
N VAL A 67 5.39 6.25 7.02
CA VAL A 67 5.55 6.62 5.61
C VAL A 67 5.18 5.45 4.68
N ILE A 68 5.59 4.22 5.01
CA ILE A 68 5.25 3.02 4.22
C ILE A 68 3.73 2.80 4.21
N ARG A 69 3.08 2.89 5.37
CA ARG A 69 1.62 2.76 5.48
C ARG A 69 0.89 3.82 4.65
N ALA A 70 1.35 5.07 4.70
CA ALA A 70 0.78 6.15 3.89
C ALA A 70 0.90 5.84 2.38
N ARG A 71 2.07 5.36 1.93
CA ARG A 71 2.29 4.95 0.53
C ARG A 71 1.39 3.78 0.13
N LYS A 72 1.30 2.72 0.95
CA LYS A 72 0.41 1.56 0.71
C LYS A 72 -1.06 2.00 0.64
N ALA A 73 -1.49 2.92 1.53
CA ALA A 73 -2.84 3.47 1.50
C ALA A 73 -3.13 4.27 0.21
N ILE A 74 -2.19 5.12 -0.23
CA ILE A 74 -2.30 5.85 -1.50
C ILE A 74 -2.40 4.88 -2.68
N ASN A 75 -1.57 3.84 -2.73
CA ASN A 75 -1.61 2.83 -3.79
C ASN A 75 -2.95 2.10 -3.85
N ARG A 76 -3.51 1.73 -2.69
CA ARG A 76 -4.85 1.11 -2.60
C ARG A 76 -5.93 2.02 -3.16
N ILE A 77 -5.89 3.32 -2.84
CA ILE A 77 -6.85 4.29 -3.37
C ILE A 77 -6.66 4.50 -4.88
N HIS A 78 -5.43 4.43 -5.41
CA HIS A 78 -5.20 4.46 -6.85
C HIS A 78 -5.79 3.24 -7.57
N ALA A 79 -5.58 2.03 -7.04
CA ALA A 79 -6.19 0.81 -7.58
C ALA A 79 -7.72 0.92 -7.58
N SER A 80 -8.28 1.42 -6.48
CA SER A 80 -9.71 1.72 -6.33
C SER A 80 -10.23 2.69 -7.39
N LYS A 81 -9.49 3.78 -7.64
CA LYS A 81 -9.84 4.76 -8.67
C LYS A 81 -9.82 4.14 -10.07
N ALA A 82 -8.90 3.23 -10.34
CA ALA A 82 -8.86 2.50 -11.61
C ALA A 82 -10.14 1.66 -11.80
N GLN A 83 -10.60 0.94 -10.76
CA GLN A 83 -11.86 0.20 -10.80
C GLN A 83 -13.06 1.12 -11.01
N LEU A 84 -13.12 2.26 -10.32
CA LEU A 84 -14.15 3.29 -10.53
C LEU A 84 -14.19 3.80 -11.97
N ASN A 85 -13.03 4.09 -12.54
CA ASN A 85 -12.93 4.54 -13.93
C ASN A 85 -13.39 3.46 -14.91
N SER A 86 -13.07 2.19 -14.65
CA SER A 86 -13.57 1.05 -15.43
C SER A 86 -15.10 1.04 -15.46
N VAL A 87 -15.76 1.15 -14.29
CA VAL A 87 -17.23 1.22 -14.21
C VAL A 87 -17.77 2.44 -14.97
N VAL A 88 -17.16 3.62 -14.83
CA VAL A 88 -17.57 4.82 -15.56
C VAL A 88 -17.47 4.62 -17.08
N MET A 89 -16.42 3.96 -17.57
CA MET A 89 -16.28 3.65 -19.00
C MET A 89 -17.36 2.68 -19.47
N SER A 90 -17.66 1.65 -18.69
CA SER A 90 -18.76 0.73 -19.01
C SER A 90 -20.12 1.43 -19.00
N MET A 91 -20.36 2.39 -18.09
CA MET A 91 -21.59 3.20 -18.13
C MET A 91 -21.69 4.05 -19.40
N ASN A 92 -20.58 4.63 -19.88
CA ASN A 92 -20.57 5.33 -21.16
C ASN A 92 -20.86 4.37 -22.34
N HIS A 93 -20.33 3.14 -22.26
CA HIS A 93 -20.66 2.09 -23.22
C HIS A 93 -22.15 1.74 -23.20
N GLN A 94 -22.76 1.57 -22.02
CA GLN A 94 -24.21 1.34 -21.87
C GLN A 94 -25.05 2.47 -22.49
N LEU A 95 -24.60 3.73 -22.41
CA LEU A 95 -25.28 4.84 -23.11
C LEU A 95 -25.17 4.72 -24.64
N ALA A 96 -24.08 4.19 -25.18
CA ALA A 96 -23.93 3.94 -26.61
C ALA A 96 -24.83 2.76 -27.04
N THR A 97 -24.80 1.66 -26.28
CA THR A 97 -25.65 0.49 -26.47
C THR A 97 -27.13 0.86 -26.42
N LEU A 98 -27.57 1.69 -25.48
CA LEU A 98 -28.95 2.19 -25.43
C LEU A 98 -29.39 2.94 -26.69
N ARG A 99 -28.47 3.67 -27.34
CA ARG A 99 -28.78 4.40 -28.59
C ARG A 99 -28.90 3.46 -29.79
N LEU A 100 -28.13 2.37 -29.79
CA LEU A 100 -28.05 1.42 -30.91
C LEU A 100 -29.08 0.30 -30.78
N ALA A 101 -29.14 -0.34 -29.61
CA ALA A 101 -29.95 -1.53 -29.33
C ALA A 101 -31.22 -1.22 -28.51
N GLY A 102 -31.42 0.03 -28.06
CA GLY A 102 -32.62 0.43 -27.32
C GLY A 102 -32.75 -0.13 -25.90
N SER A 103 -31.78 -0.92 -25.44
CA SER A 103 -31.82 -1.63 -24.14
C SER A 103 -30.47 -1.57 -23.43
N LEU A 104 -30.50 -1.74 -22.10
CA LEU A 104 -29.29 -1.95 -21.29
C LEU A 104 -28.81 -3.39 -21.47
N GLN A 105 -27.50 -3.58 -21.44
CA GLN A 105 -26.86 -4.90 -21.52
C GLN A 105 -26.23 -5.28 -20.18
N ARG A 106 -26.23 -6.58 -19.89
CA ARG A 106 -25.52 -7.13 -18.73
C ARG A 106 -24.02 -6.99 -18.90
N SER A 107 -23.31 -6.71 -17.82
CA SER A 107 -21.85 -6.57 -17.81
C SER A 107 -21.25 -7.19 -16.55
N THR A 108 -20.56 -8.32 -16.74
CA THR A 108 -19.80 -9.03 -15.70
C THR A 108 -18.58 -8.21 -15.24
N GLU A 109 -18.01 -7.39 -16.12
CA GLU A 109 -16.91 -6.48 -15.77
C GLU A 109 -17.34 -5.40 -14.78
N VAL A 110 -18.54 -4.82 -15.00
CA VAL A 110 -19.12 -3.85 -14.05
C VAL A 110 -19.39 -4.52 -12.71
N MET A 111 -19.94 -5.74 -12.73
CA MET A 111 -20.17 -6.52 -11.53
C MET A 111 -18.89 -6.76 -10.73
N LYS A 112 -17.83 -7.24 -11.37
CA LYS A 112 -16.53 -7.50 -10.72
C LYS A 112 -15.91 -6.22 -10.15
N SER A 113 -15.89 -5.15 -10.95
CA SER A 113 -15.33 -3.86 -10.54
C SER A 113 -16.12 -3.28 -9.36
N MET A 114 -17.46 -3.35 -9.41
CA MET A 114 -18.33 -2.89 -8.32
C MET A 114 -18.11 -3.69 -7.03
N GLN A 115 -17.93 -5.01 -7.14
CA GLN A 115 -17.64 -5.87 -5.98
C GLN A 115 -16.33 -5.49 -5.29
N GLN A 116 -15.27 -5.20 -6.06
CA GLN A 116 -14.02 -4.71 -5.50
C GLN A 116 -14.21 -3.34 -4.84
N LEU A 117 -15.03 -2.47 -5.43
CA LEU A 117 -15.28 -1.14 -4.89
C LEU A 117 -16.09 -1.15 -3.58
N ILE A 118 -16.97 -2.15 -3.39
CA ILE A 118 -17.74 -2.31 -2.14
C ILE A 118 -16.82 -2.59 -0.93
N LYS A 119 -15.65 -3.17 -1.15
CA LYS A 119 -14.66 -3.47 -0.09
C LYS A 119 -13.92 -2.23 0.42
N ILE A 120 -14.07 -1.08 -0.24
CA ILE A 120 -13.37 0.16 0.10
C ILE A 120 -14.28 0.99 1.02
N PRO A 121 -13.92 1.19 2.30
CA PRO A 121 -14.78 1.85 3.28
C PRO A 121 -15.34 3.20 2.82
N GLU A 122 -14.52 3.97 2.10
CA GLU A 122 -14.81 5.34 1.69
C GLU A 122 -15.91 5.43 0.63
N VAL A 123 -16.07 4.40 -0.20
CA VAL A 123 -17.09 4.36 -1.26
C VAL A 123 -18.12 3.24 -1.07
N ALA A 124 -17.91 2.34 -0.12
CA ALA A 124 -18.68 1.11 0.08
C ALA A 124 -20.19 1.31 0.09
N GLN A 125 -20.67 2.32 0.81
CA GLN A 125 -22.11 2.60 0.91
C GLN A 125 -22.69 2.96 -0.47
N THR A 126 -22.05 3.91 -1.16
CA THR A 126 -22.53 4.37 -2.47
C THR A 126 -22.48 3.25 -3.52
N MET A 127 -21.45 2.40 -3.46
CA MET A 127 -21.29 1.28 -4.39
C MET A 127 -22.31 0.17 -4.12
N ARG A 128 -22.67 -0.09 -2.85
CA ARG A 128 -23.76 -1.02 -2.50
C ARG A 128 -25.10 -0.52 -3.02
N ASP A 129 -25.38 0.76 -2.90
CA ASP A 129 -26.63 1.36 -3.37
C ASP A 129 -26.70 1.36 -4.91
N LEU A 130 -25.61 1.75 -5.57
CA LEU A 130 -25.49 1.68 -7.03
C LEU A 130 -25.58 0.25 -7.55
N SER A 131 -24.96 -0.72 -6.87
CA SER A 131 -25.02 -2.14 -7.25
C SER A 131 -26.47 -2.63 -7.25
N LYS A 132 -27.26 -2.31 -6.21
CA LYS A 132 -28.68 -2.64 -6.15
C LYS A 132 -29.50 -1.99 -7.26
N GLU A 133 -29.25 -0.71 -7.55
CA GLU A 133 -29.91 0.01 -8.65
C GLU A 133 -29.57 -0.61 -10.01
N MET A 134 -28.30 -0.90 -10.26
CA MET A 134 -27.82 -1.52 -11.51
C MET A 134 -28.28 -2.96 -11.68
N MET A 135 -28.44 -3.71 -10.59
CA MET A 135 -29.02 -5.06 -10.58
C MET A 135 -30.50 -5.02 -11.00
N ARG A 136 -31.29 -4.10 -10.41
CA ARG A 136 -32.70 -3.89 -10.81
C ARG A 136 -32.84 -3.46 -12.26
N ALA A 137 -31.88 -2.68 -12.77
CA ALA A 137 -31.86 -2.23 -14.17
C ALA A 137 -31.33 -3.30 -15.15
N GLY A 138 -30.92 -4.48 -14.66
CA GLY A 138 -30.44 -5.58 -15.49
C GLY A 138 -29.04 -5.39 -16.08
N ILE A 139 -28.22 -4.49 -15.52
CA ILE A 139 -26.80 -4.35 -15.89
C ILE A 139 -25.94 -5.36 -15.15
N ILE A 140 -26.25 -5.59 -13.87
CA ILE A 140 -25.53 -6.52 -13.00
C ILE A 140 -26.45 -7.71 -12.73
N GLU A 141 -25.91 -8.92 -12.73
CA GLU A 141 -26.66 -10.12 -12.35
C GLU A 141 -26.76 -10.23 -10.83
N GLU A 142 -27.76 -10.97 -10.31
CA GLU A 142 -27.83 -11.28 -8.89
C GLU A 142 -26.51 -11.94 -8.48
N MET A 143 -25.78 -11.25 -7.59
CA MET A 143 -24.53 -11.76 -7.04
C MET A 143 -24.86 -13.05 -6.28
N LEU A 144 -24.52 -14.20 -6.85
CA LEU A 144 -24.30 -15.39 -6.03
C LEU A 144 -23.12 -15.04 -5.14
N GLU A 145 -23.32 -15.14 -3.83
CA GLU A 145 -22.35 -14.73 -2.81
C GLU A 145 -21.17 -15.70 -2.78
N ASP A 146 -20.37 -15.70 -3.84
CA ASP A 146 -19.06 -16.36 -3.88
C ASP A 146 -18.05 -15.44 -3.17
N THR A 147 -18.21 -15.34 -1.85
CA THR A 147 -17.34 -14.57 -0.93
C THR A 147 -15.99 -15.24 -0.67
N MET A 148 -15.50 -16.12 -1.55
CA MET A 148 -14.36 -16.98 -1.23
C MET A 148 -13.12 -16.83 -2.13
N GLU A 149 -13.02 -15.82 -2.99
CA GLU A 149 -11.77 -15.56 -3.72
C GLU A 149 -11.34 -14.08 -3.69
N GLY A 150 -10.18 -13.85 -3.08
CA GLY A 150 -9.37 -12.63 -3.29
C GLY A 150 -9.38 -11.61 -2.15
N LEU A 151 -9.37 -12.07 -0.90
CA LEU A 151 -9.07 -11.20 0.27
C LEU A 151 -7.91 -11.70 1.14
N ASP A 152 -7.15 -12.70 0.69
CA ASP A 152 -5.89 -13.07 1.35
C ASP A 152 -4.84 -11.93 1.32
N ASP A 153 -5.04 -10.89 0.50
CA ASP A 153 -4.13 -9.72 0.44
C ASP A 153 -4.45 -8.61 1.46
N GLN A 154 -5.46 -8.77 2.34
CA GLN A 154 -5.84 -7.72 3.32
C GLN A 154 -5.54 -8.06 4.78
N GLU A 155 -5.14 -9.29 5.08
CA GLU A 155 -4.71 -9.72 6.43
C GLU A 155 -3.29 -10.26 6.46
N GLU A 156 -2.45 -9.91 5.48
CA GLU A 156 -1.02 -9.94 5.75
C GLU A 156 -0.71 -8.77 6.70
N LEU A 157 -0.77 -9.12 7.99
CA LEU A 157 0.04 -8.57 9.07
C LEU A 157 1.52 -8.63 8.66
N GLU A 158 1.88 -7.97 7.55
CA GLU A 158 3.26 -7.81 7.16
C GLU A 158 3.88 -6.97 8.27
N GLU A 159 4.68 -7.60 9.12
CA GLU A 159 5.88 -6.96 9.61
C GLU A 159 6.51 -6.32 8.38
N GLU A 160 6.33 -4.99 8.26
CA GLU A 160 6.86 -4.23 7.14
C GLU A 160 8.30 -4.66 6.98
N ALA A 161 8.63 -5.26 5.83
CA ALA A 161 9.89 -5.94 5.65
C ALA A 161 10.99 -4.98 6.09
N GLN A 162 11.87 -5.42 6.99
CA GLN A 162 12.90 -4.53 7.56
C GLN A 162 13.70 -3.84 6.45
N GLU A 163 13.86 -4.52 5.31
CA GLU A 163 14.43 -3.97 4.06
C GLU A 163 13.67 -2.75 3.49
N GLU A 164 12.33 -2.76 3.50
CA GLU A 164 11.53 -1.61 3.05
C GLU A 164 11.68 -0.41 4.00
N VAL A 165 11.70 -0.68 5.31
CA VAL A 165 11.92 0.33 6.35
C VAL A 165 13.32 0.96 6.20
N ASP A 166 14.34 0.12 6.06
CA ASP A 166 15.73 0.56 5.89
C ASP A 166 15.91 1.35 4.59
N LYS A 167 15.24 0.93 3.50
CA LYS A 167 15.23 1.68 2.24
C LYS A 167 14.61 3.07 2.41
N VAL A 168 13.46 3.18 3.08
CA VAL A 168 12.82 4.49 3.33
C VAL A 168 13.70 5.38 4.22
N LEU A 169 14.32 4.80 5.24
CA LEU A 169 15.28 5.52 6.09
C LEU A 169 16.47 6.01 5.28
N TRP A 170 17.05 5.18 4.42
CA TRP A 170 18.16 5.54 3.55
C TRP A 170 17.77 6.66 2.57
N GLU A 171 16.63 6.52 1.87
CA GLU A 171 16.10 7.51 0.92
C GLU A 171 15.89 8.88 1.57
N LEU A 172 15.34 8.91 2.78
CA LEU A 172 14.95 10.16 3.44
C LEU A 172 16.08 10.82 4.22
N THR A 173 17.05 10.04 4.70
CA THR A 173 18.14 10.52 5.56
C THR A 173 19.49 10.54 4.87
N ALA A 174 19.55 10.14 3.60
CA ALA A 174 20.76 10.13 2.77
C ALA A 174 21.95 9.41 3.44
N GLY A 175 21.66 8.37 4.22
CA GLY A 175 22.66 7.58 4.95
C GLY A 175 23.25 8.26 6.19
N THR A 176 22.66 9.35 6.68
CA THR A 176 23.15 10.02 7.92
C THR A 176 23.03 9.12 9.16
N LEU A 177 21.98 8.29 9.24
CA LEU A 177 21.83 7.28 10.30
C LEU A 177 22.81 6.09 10.15
N GLY A 178 23.30 5.83 8.94
CA GLY A 178 24.30 4.79 8.66
C GLY A 178 25.75 5.21 8.93
N LYS A 179 25.98 6.47 9.31
CA LYS A 179 27.33 7.06 9.54
C LYS A 179 27.67 7.38 11.00
N ALA A 180 26.78 7.11 11.96
CA ALA A 180 27.11 7.29 13.37
C ALA A 180 27.78 6.03 13.94
N PRO A 181 28.92 6.15 14.64
CA PRO A 181 29.74 5.03 15.08
C PRO A 181 28.92 4.12 15.99
N THR A 182 29.17 2.82 15.89
CA THR A 182 28.94 1.86 16.96
C THR A 182 29.42 2.49 18.26
N ALA A 183 28.48 3.00 19.06
CA ALA A 183 28.80 3.64 20.32
C ALA A 183 29.53 2.61 21.17
N VAL A 184 30.78 2.95 21.44
CA VAL A 184 31.68 2.33 22.39
C VAL A 184 30.87 1.98 23.63
N THR A 185 30.78 0.69 23.92
CA THR A 185 30.38 0.19 25.24
C THR A 185 31.49 0.57 26.22
N GLU A 186 31.47 1.83 26.67
CA GLU A 186 32.35 2.35 27.70
C GLU A 186 31.82 1.90 29.07
N SER A 187 32.40 0.80 29.54
CA SER A 187 32.74 0.44 30.92
C SER A 187 32.02 1.16 32.08
N LEU A 188 31.28 0.36 32.87
CA LEU A 188 31.15 0.58 34.31
C LEU A 188 32.31 -0.17 35.02
N PRO A 189 33.00 0.43 36.02
CA PRO A 189 34.05 -0.24 36.76
C PRO A 189 33.45 -1.07 37.91
N SER A 190 33.78 -2.36 37.96
CA SER A 190 33.63 -3.19 39.15
C SER A 190 35.01 -3.76 39.50
N GLU A 191 35.50 -3.36 40.67
CA GLU A 191 36.75 -3.85 41.26
C GLU A 191 36.70 -5.36 41.54
N ASP A 192 37.87 -5.97 41.32
CA ASP A 192 38.40 -7.24 41.85
C ASP A 192 37.73 -8.57 41.51
N VAL A 193 38.40 -9.39 40.68
CA VAL A 193 39.17 -10.59 41.11
C VAL A 193 40.13 -11.01 39.98
N GLU A 194 41.40 -11.22 40.34
CA GLU A 194 42.51 -11.72 39.52
C GLU A 194 42.22 -13.04 38.79
N VAL A 195 42.47 -13.12 37.47
CA VAL A 195 43.04 -14.32 36.82
C VAL A 195 43.86 -13.91 35.58
N ALA A 196 45.08 -14.47 35.49
CA ALA A 196 46.13 -14.17 34.52
C ALA A 196 45.84 -14.57 33.05
N GLY A 197 46.42 -13.81 32.11
CA GLY A 197 46.64 -14.22 30.71
C GLY A 197 46.71 -13.05 29.72
N PRO A 198 47.82 -12.83 28.98
CA PRO A 198 47.97 -11.71 28.05
C PRO A 198 47.57 -12.11 26.62
N SER A 199 46.96 -11.18 25.87
CA SER A 199 47.15 -10.93 24.40
C SER A 199 46.06 -9.96 23.92
N THR A 200 46.31 -8.66 23.71
CA THR A 200 46.82 -8.01 22.47
C THR A 200 46.06 -8.39 21.19
N SER A 201 45.21 -7.44 20.74
CA SER A 201 45.04 -6.94 19.37
C SER A 201 45.12 -7.94 18.20
N LEU A 202 43.98 -8.19 17.56
CA LEU A 202 43.89 -8.82 16.24
C LEU A 202 43.02 -7.97 15.31
N ALA A 203 43.69 -7.06 14.60
CA ALA A 203 43.27 -6.53 13.32
C ALA A 203 44.55 -6.15 12.57
N GLU A 204 45.13 -7.15 11.91
CA GLU A 204 46.27 -7.15 10.97
C GLU A 204 46.93 -8.54 11.13
N ASP A 205 46.50 -9.57 10.40
CA ASP A 205 47.27 -10.84 10.17
C ASP A 205 46.50 -11.90 9.34
N GLU A 206 45.69 -11.51 8.34
CA GLU A 206 45.06 -12.51 7.45
C GLU A 206 46.01 -13.05 6.36
N ASP A 207 47.11 -12.35 6.04
CA ASP A 207 48.04 -12.76 4.96
C ASP A 207 49.12 -13.77 5.43
N ASP A 208 49.50 -13.74 6.71
CA ASP A 208 50.56 -14.60 7.27
C ASP A 208 50.09 -16.03 7.58
N ASP A 209 48.79 -16.22 7.85
CA ASP A 209 48.22 -17.54 8.16
C ASP A 209 48.00 -18.39 6.90
N VAL A 210 47.70 -17.75 5.75
CA VAL A 210 47.55 -18.46 4.47
C VAL A 210 48.90 -19.03 4.01
N SER A 211 49.99 -18.29 4.20
CA SER A 211 51.35 -18.75 3.86
C SER A 211 51.78 -19.95 4.70
N LYS A 212 51.56 -19.92 6.02
CA LYS A 212 51.87 -21.05 6.92
C LYS A 212 51.00 -22.29 6.65
N MET A 213 49.77 -22.10 6.19
CA MET A 213 48.89 -23.21 5.80
C MET A 213 49.35 -23.87 4.49
N GLN A 214 49.87 -23.11 3.53
CA GLN A 214 50.43 -23.63 2.28
C GLN A 214 51.71 -24.44 2.50
N GLU A 215 52.59 -24.03 3.42
CA GLU A 215 53.81 -24.78 3.77
C GLU A 215 53.47 -26.15 4.40
N ARG A 216 52.46 -26.21 5.27
CA ARG A 216 51.98 -27.47 5.86
C ARG A 216 51.37 -28.43 4.83
N LEU A 217 50.67 -27.90 3.83
CA LEU A 217 50.10 -28.70 2.75
C LEU A 217 51.17 -29.26 1.80
N GLN A 218 52.27 -28.53 1.60
CA GLN A 218 53.40 -29.01 0.81
C GLN A 218 54.21 -30.10 1.54
N ALA A 219 54.37 -29.99 2.86
CA ALA A 219 55.04 -31.01 3.68
C ALA A 219 54.30 -32.36 3.75
N LEU A 220 53.00 -32.40 3.42
CA LEU A 220 52.22 -33.63 3.32
C LEU A 220 52.24 -34.26 1.92
N ARG A 221 52.86 -33.58 0.94
CA ARG A 221 52.93 -34.02 -0.45
C ARG A 221 54.32 -34.55 -0.85
N SER A 222 55.26 -34.62 0.09
CA SER A 222 56.57 -35.26 -0.03
C SER A 222 56.62 -36.59 0.71
#